data_AF-A0A2N5TSX2-F1
#
_entry.id   AF-A0A2N5TSX2-F1
#
_cell.length_a   1.000
_cell.length_b   1.000
_cell.length_c   1.000
_cell.angle_alpha   90.00
_cell.angle_beta   90.00
_cell.angle_gamma   90.00
#
_symmetry.space_group_name_H-M   'P 1'
#
loop_
_entity.id
_entity.type
_entity.pdbx_description
1 polymer ?
#
loop_
_entity_poly.entity_id
_entity_poly.type
_entity_poly.pdbx_seq_one_letter_code
_entity_poly.pdbx_strand_id
1 'polypeptide(L)'
;MLDCGAWQHLEALGFSLHKAIQKKDFTLMVNQMERVFEALICYCLMVKRDIHLAKLGSEKVQLPTETWNSIIEECYVDYCTPRARWAAAADKDAKLSNTLMLLHDFSTVVEAKRSMKAGDVGRLMLIWKKWSIMCQSLNGLTHYATYLPRTVLLLDRILPVSMRRYLRHNLLISPSGRPGHFVAKDFWLEIQNYWLKFFFNKSGQGTQVEKLRNIYSLNISMLQRMFHSLKQECGANIIHQSHKNNIPLKSIQMFTLMANNRDLLAIFPKKATHVIKTKVGNTYILGIKKMKMQLVAHDAKFKQNIMSLSTGNMEPEGEDEEDAHMSEI
;
A
#
# COMPACT_ATOMS: atom_id res chain seq x y z
N MET A 1 -1.75 30.07 2.70
CA MET A 1 -1.60 29.09 1.60
C MET A 1 -2.62 27.99 1.89
N LEU A 2 -3.73 27.91 1.14
CA LEU A 2 -4.80 26.92 1.39
C LEU A 2 -4.30 25.55 0.93
N ASP A 3 -3.72 24.80 1.86
CA ASP A 3 -3.36 23.42 1.64
C ASP A 3 -4.63 22.59 1.41
N CYS A 4 -4.84 22.21 0.15
CA CYS A 4 -5.90 21.30 -0.30
C CYS A 4 -5.42 19.84 -0.28
N GLY A 5 -4.24 19.58 0.28
CA GLY A 5 -3.59 18.29 0.31
C GLY A 5 -3.91 17.46 1.54
N ALA A 6 -3.20 16.33 1.68
CA ALA A 6 -3.41 15.35 2.74
C ALA A 6 -3.15 15.91 4.17
N TRP A 7 -2.37 16.98 4.31
CA TRP A 7 -1.87 17.41 5.63
C TRP A 7 -2.94 17.97 6.56
N GLN A 8 -3.89 18.75 6.04
CA GLN A 8 -5.06 19.23 6.81
C GLN A 8 -5.86 18.06 7.42
N HIS A 9 -5.98 16.95 6.69
CA HIS A 9 -6.66 15.75 7.16
C HIS A 9 -5.88 15.09 8.28
N LEU A 10 -4.55 15.04 8.17
CA LEU A 10 -3.67 14.49 9.19
C LEU A 10 -3.68 15.32 10.47
N GLU A 11 -3.61 16.64 10.34
CA GLU A 11 -3.69 17.55 11.47
C GLU A 11 -5.01 17.40 12.22
N ALA A 12 -6.13 17.33 11.49
CA ALA A 12 -7.46 17.10 12.09
C ALA A 12 -7.58 15.74 12.80
N LEU A 13 -6.80 14.74 12.37
CA LEU A 13 -6.69 13.43 13.01
C LEU A 13 -5.66 13.37 14.14
N GLY A 14 -5.10 14.53 14.53
CA GLY A 14 -4.15 14.67 15.63
C GLY A 14 -2.71 14.27 15.28
N PHE A 15 -2.38 14.20 13.99
CA PHE A 15 -1.03 13.86 13.52
C PHE A 15 -0.27 15.12 13.12
N SER A 16 0.80 15.44 13.87
CA SER A 16 1.64 16.63 13.62
C SER A 16 2.49 16.46 12.35
N LEU A 17 2.51 17.51 11.53
CA LEU A 17 3.27 17.59 10.27
C LEU A 17 4.78 17.35 10.47
N HIS A 18 5.33 17.81 11.59
CA HIS A 18 6.75 17.61 11.93
C HIS A 18 7.12 16.14 12.17
N LYS A 19 6.17 15.31 12.63
CA LYS A 19 6.41 13.87 12.89
C LYS A 19 6.49 13.05 11.59
N ALA A 20 5.86 13.48 10.50
CA ALA A 20 5.93 12.78 9.20
C ALA A 20 7.26 12.98 8.48
N ILE A 21 7.96 14.09 8.71
CA ILE A 21 9.12 14.50 7.91
C ILE A 21 10.43 13.88 8.44
N GLN A 22 10.50 13.55 9.73
CA GLN A 22 11.77 13.23 10.40
C GLN A 22 12.33 11.83 10.11
N LYS A 23 11.52 10.86 9.66
CA LYS A 23 11.98 9.51 9.29
C LYS A 23 11.21 9.00 8.09
N LYS A 24 11.89 8.29 7.17
CA LYS A 24 11.30 7.53 6.05
C LYS A 24 10.52 6.30 6.55
N ASP A 25 9.60 6.51 7.50
CA ASP A 25 8.75 5.47 8.04
C ASP A 25 7.53 5.29 7.13
N PHE A 26 7.71 4.49 6.09
CA PHE A 26 6.66 4.18 5.12
C PHE A 26 5.47 3.46 5.75
N THR A 27 5.70 2.67 6.81
CA THR A 27 4.63 2.00 7.55
C THR A 27 3.74 3.02 8.24
N LEU A 28 4.35 4.01 8.91
CA LEU A 28 3.61 5.11 9.53
C LEU A 28 2.84 5.93 8.48
N MET A 29 3.45 6.22 7.33
CA MET A 29 2.76 6.94 6.23
C MET A 29 1.54 6.17 5.72
N VAL A 30 1.67 4.86 5.47
CA VAL A 30 0.56 4.00 5.03
C VAL A 30 -0.53 3.92 6.10
N ASN A 31 -0.17 3.86 7.38
CA ASN A 31 -1.14 3.93 8.48
C ASN A 31 -1.89 5.29 8.46
N GLN A 32 -1.19 6.39 8.26
CA GLN A 32 -1.83 7.70 8.20
C GLN A 32 -2.75 7.86 6.98
N MET A 33 -2.36 7.35 5.81
CA MET A 33 -3.24 7.32 4.62
C MET A 33 -4.52 6.52 4.87
N GLU A 34 -4.42 5.37 5.54
CA GLU A 34 -5.60 4.57 5.92
C GLU A 34 -6.51 5.34 6.89
N ARG A 35 -5.95 6.03 7.89
CA ARG A 35 -6.77 6.83 8.83
C ARG A 35 -7.52 7.96 8.11
N VAL A 36 -6.86 8.64 7.18
CA VAL A 36 -7.51 9.70 6.37
C VAL A 36 -8.61 9.11 5.50
N PHE A 37 -8.34 7.99 4.82
CA PHE A 37 -9.33 7.31 3.99
C PHE A 37 -10.57 6.88 4.80
N GLU A 38 -10.38 6.21 5.93
CA GLU A 38 -11.48 5.73 6.78
C GLU A 38 -12.26 6.88 7.42
N ALA A 39 -11.58 7.95 7.86
CA ALA A 39 -12.25 9.15 8.39
C ALA A 39 -13.10 9.84 7.32
N LEU A 40 -12.61 9.90 6.07
CA LEU A 40 -13.32 10.51 4.96
C LEU A 40 -14.55 9.67 4.55
N ILE A 41 -14.43 8.33 4.49
CA ILE A 41 -15.58 7.45 4.28
C ILE A 41 -16.62 7.61 5.39
N CYS A 42 -16.17 7.66 6.65
CA CYS A 42 -17.05 7.88 7.80
C CYS A 42 -17.79 9.22 7.66
N TYR A 43 -17.09 10.29 7.25
CA TYR A 43 -17.70 11.58 6.99
C TYR A 43 -18.73 11.54 5.86
N CYS A 44 -18.43 10.89 4.73
CA CYS A 44 -19.39 10.72 3.63
C CYS A 44 -20.68 10.02 4.09
N LEU A 45 -20.55 8.95 4.89
CA LEU A 45 -21.69 8.22 5.44
C LEU A 45 -22.49 9.07 6.43
N MET A 46 -21.81 9.86 7.28
CA MET A 46 -22.48 10.78 8.21
C MET A 46 -23.27 11.85 7.48
N VAL A 47 -22.71 12.45 6.43
CA VAL A 47 -23.40 13.43 5.59
C VAL A 47 -24.61 12.81 4.90
N LYS A 48 -24.48 11.59 4.38
CA LYS A 48 -25.58 10.87 3.73
C LYS A 48 -26.76 10.59 4.67
N ARG A 49 -26.46 10.33 5.94
CA ARG A 49 -27.47 10.06 6.97
C ARG A 49 -27.93 11.31 7.73
N ASP A 50 -27.46 12.50 7.35
CA ASP A 50 -27.67 13.74 8.11
C ASP A 50 -27.37 13.59 9.62
N ILE A 51 -26.29 12.85 9.93
CA ILE A 51 -25.86 12.64 11.31
C ILE A 51 -25.03 13.84 11.75
N HIS A 52 -25.61 14.67 12.62
CA HIS A 52 -24.88 15.74 13.27
C HIS A 52 -23.83 15.23 14.26
N LEU A 53 -22.67 15.88 14.24
CA LEU A 53 -21.54 15.67 15.16
C LEU A 53 -21.93 15.57 16.64
N ALA A 54 -22.90 16.39 17.07
CA ALA A 54 -23.39 16.41 18.44
C ALA A 54 -24.10 15.12 18.88
N LYS A 55 -24.50 14.26 17.92
CA LYS A 55 -25.17 12.98 18.15
C LYS A 55 -24.23 11.78 18.17
N LEU A 56 -22.91 11.96 17.97
CA LEU A 56 -21.94 10.88 18.16
C LEU A 56 -21.74 10.62 19.67
N GLY A 57 -22.67 9.85 20.25
CA GLY A 57 -22.60 9.35 21.62
C GLY A 57 -21.93 7.97 21.69
N SER A 58 -21.86 7.42 22.90
CA SER A 58 -21.41 6.05 23.17
C SER A 58 -22.46 4.99 22.80
N GLU A 59 -23.72 5.38 22.66
CA GLU A 59 -24.82 4.47 22.34
C GLU A 59 -24.82 4.07 20.87
N LYS A 60 -24.83 2.76 20.63
CA LYS A 60 -24.91 2.19 19.29
C LYS A 60 -26.36 2.10 18.86
N VAL A 61 -26.70 2.77 17.77
CA VAL A 61 -28.02 2.66 17.15
C VAL A 61 -28.05 1.38 16.29
N GLN A 62 -29.05 0.52 16.51
CA GLN A 62 -29.32 -0.59 15.60
C GLN A 62 -29.99 -0.06 14.33
N LEU A 63 -29.51 -0.52 13.18
CA LEU A 63 -30.05 -0.17 11.87
C LEU A 63 -30.39 -1.45 11.10
N PRO A 64 -31.55 -1.53 10.43
CA PRO A 64 -31.85 -2.66 9.55
C PRO A 64 -30.77 -2.82 8.47
N THR A 65 -30.40 -4.07 8.17
CA THR A 65 -29.33 -4.39 7.20
C THR A 65 -29.64 -3.85 5.80
N GLU A 66 -30.90 -3.91 5.37
CA GLU A 66 -31.32 -3.40 4.07
C GLU A 66 -31.13 -1.88 3.97
N THR A 67 -31.57 -1.14 4.99
CA THR A 67 -31.35 0.31 5.08
C THR A 67 -29.86 0.65 5.09
N TRP A 68 -29.06 -0.11 5.85
CA TRP A 68 -27.60 0.07 5.88
C TRP A 68 -26.97 -0.13 4.51
N ASN A 69 -27.36 -1.18 3.79
CA ASN A 69 -26.84 -1.48 2.45
C ASN A 69 -27.23 -0.39 1.44
N SER A 70 -28.47 0.13 1.49
CA SER A 70 -28.89 1.27 0.65
C SER A 70 -28.01 2.49 0.87
N ILE A 71 -27.76 2.84 2.14
CA ILE A 71 -26.92 3.98 2.50
C ILE A 71 -25.48 3.80 2.00
N ILE A 72 -24.93 2.58 2.09
CA ILE A 72 -23.61 2.28 1.53
C ILE A 72 -23.60 2.48 0.02
N GLU A 73 -24.60 1.96 -0.68
CA GLU A 73 -24.67 2.06 -2.14
C GLU A 73 -24.81 3.50 -2.59
N GLU A 74 -25.68 4.29 -1.97
CA GLU A 74 -25.82 5.73 -2.23
C GLU A 74 -24.50 6.48 -1.98
N CYS A 75 -23.83 6.21 -0.86
CA CYS A 75 -22.52 6.78 -0.56
C CYS A 75 -21.46 6.38 -1.60
N TYR A 76 -21.50 5.13 -2.08
CA TYR A 76 -20.60 4.62 -3.10
C TYR A 76 -20.84 5.31 -4.45
N VAL A 77 -22.11 5.37 -4.90
CA VAL A 77 -22.51 6.01 -6.15
C VAL A 77 -22.07 7.47 -6.19
N ASP A 78 -22.31 8.21 -5.10
CA ASP A 78 -22.12 9.66 -5.07
C ASP A 78 -20.68 10.11 -4.86
N TYR A 79 -19.83 9.28 -4.23
CA TYR A 79 -18.47 9.70 -3.88
C TYR A 79 -17.36 8.77 -4.42
N CYS A 80 -17.64 7.49 -4.64
CA CYS A 80 -16.61 6.49 -4.95
C CYS A 80 -16.54 6.11 -6.43
N THR A 81 -17.58 6.40 -7.23
CA THR A 81 -17.62 6.03 -8.64
C THR A 81 -16.75 6.91 -9.54
N PRO A 82 -16.31 6.41 -10.72
CA PRO A 82 -15.70 7.25 -11.75
C PRO A 82 -16.61 8.39 -12.21
N ARG A 83 -17.93 8.13 -12.29
CA ARG A 83 -18.93 9.13 -12.68
C ARG A 83 -18.98 10.30 -11.69
N ALA A 84 -19.01 10.02 -10.38
CA ALA A 84 -18.93 11.04 -9.35
C ALA A 84 -17.68 11.91 -9.48
N ARG A 85 -16.51 11.28 -9.70
CA ARG A 85 -15.25 12.01 -9.91
C ARG A 85 -15.28 12.88 -11.16
N TRP A 86 -15.84 12.41 -12.28
CA TRP A 86 -15.96 13.19 -13.50
C TRP A 86 -16.93 14.37 -13.35
N ALA A 87 -18.08 14.15 -12.73
CA ALA A 87 -19.04 15.21 -12.44
C ALA A 87 -18.40 16.29 -11.56
N ALA A 88 -17.73 15.90 -10.48
CA ALA A 88 -17.01 16.81 -9.60
C ALA A 88 -15.87 17.56 -10.33
N ALA A 89 -15.16 16.91 -11.25
CA ALA A 89 -14.08 17.54 -12.00
C ALA A 89 -14.57 18.58 -13.02
N ALA A 90 -15.84 18.52 -13.45
CA ALA A 90 -16.45 19.49 -14.34
C ALA A 90 -16.81 20.82 -13.64
N ASP A 91 -16.91 20.81 -12.30
CA ASP A 91 -17.19 22.02 -11.51
C ASP A 91 -16.03 23.03 -11.59
N LYS A 92 -16.35 24.31 -11.39
CA LYS A 92 -15.40 25.41 -11.25
C LYS A 92 -14.66 25.32 -9.90
N ASP A 93 -15.32 24.89 -8.82
CA ASP A 93 -14.65 24.69 -7.52
C ASP A 93 -14.01 23.30 -7.45
N ALA A 94 -12.68 23.27 -7.28
CA ALA A 94 -11.91 22.03 -7.28
C ALA A 94 -12.07 21.21 -5.99
N LYS A 95 -12.67 21.76 -4.92
CA LYS A 95 -12.78 21.11 -3.59
C LYS A 95 -13.28 19.67 -3.66
N LEU A 96 -14.47 19.45 -4.22
CA LEU A 96 -15.05 18.12 -4.30
C LEU A 96 -14.17 17.20 -5.16
N SER A 97 -13.74 17.68 -6.32
CA SER A 97 -12.88 16.89 -7.23
C SER A 97 -11.57 16.44 -6.57
N ASN A 98 -10.94 17.31 -5.78
CA ASN A 98 -9.71 17.03 -5.05
C ASN A 98 -9.95 16.03 -3.92
N THR A 99 -11.05 16.19 -3.17
CA THR A 99 -11.45 15.27 -2.11
C THR A 99 -11.72 13.86 -2.66
N LEU A 100 -12.46 13.75 -3.76
CA LEU A 100 -12.74 12.44 -4.37
C LEU A 100 -11.50 11.81 -5.01
N MET A 101 -10.54 12.63 -5.48
CA MET A 101 -9.25 12.13 -5.96
C MET A 101 -8.41 11.55 -4.81
N LEU A 102 -8.32 12.26 -3.69
CA LEU A 102 -7.64 11.79 -2.49
C LEU A 102 -8.26 10.48 -1.99
N LEU A 103 -9.59 10.42 -1.93
CA LEU A 103 -10.32 9.22 -1.53
C LEU A 103 -9.99 8.03 -2.43
N HIS A 104 -10.00 8.24 -3.75
CA HIS A 104 -9.65 7.22 -4.72
C HIS A 104 -8.20 6.75 -4.56
N ASP A 105 -7.23 7.65 -4.52
CA ASP A 105 -5.82 7.30 -4.50
C ASP A 105 -5.45 6.58 -3.20
N PHE A 106 -5.95 7.06 -2.05
CA PHE A 106 -5.74 6.39 -0.76
C PHE A 106 -6.45 5.04 -0.68
N SER A 107 -7.61 4.87 -1.34
CA SER A 107 -8.29 3.56 -1.38
C SER A 107 -7.39 2.47 -1.96
N THR A 108 -6.55 2.80 -2.95
CA THR A 108 -5.62 1.82 -3.55
C THR A 108 -4.52 1.40 -2.57
N VAL A 109 -4.04 2.31 -1.73
CA VAL A 109 -3.04 2.04 -0.68
C VAL A 109 -3.64 1.18 0.42
N VAL A 110 -4.84 1.52 0.88
CA VAL A 110 -5.57 0.74 1.89
C VAL A 110 -5.85 -0.66 1.38
N GLU A 111 -6.29 -0.80 0.13
CA GLU A 111 -6.57 -2.09 -0.47
C GLU A 111 -5.32 -2.94 -0.64
N ALA A 112 -4.19 -2.37 -1.09
CA ALA A 112 -2.90 -3.08 -1.13
C ALA A 112 -2.50 -3.58 0.25
N LYS A 113 -2.57 -2.71 1.27
CA LYS A 113 -2.23 -3.06 2.65
C LYS A 113 -3.09 -4.21 3.19
N ARG A 114 -4.41 -4.13 2.99
CA ARG A 114 -5.36 -5.15 3.45
C ARG A 114 -5.16 -6.47 2.70
N SER A 115 -4.93 -6.41 1.38
CA SER A 115 -4.61 -7.59 0.55
C SER A 115 -3.32 -8.27 1.01
N MET A 116 -2.27 -7.49 1.26
CA MET A 116 -1.00 -8.01 1.79
C MET A 116 -1.19 -8.70 3.13
N LYS A 117 -1.89 -8.09 4.09
CA LYS A 117 -2.16 -8.69 5.40
C LYS A 117 -2.99 -9.97 5.31
N ALA A 118 -3.95 -10.02 4.39
CA ALA A 118 -4.78 -11.18 4.14
C ALA A 118 -4.06 -12.32 3.40
N GLY A 119 -2.88 -12.06 2.82
CA GLY A 119 -2.20 -13.01 1.93
C GLY A 119 -2.87 -13.14 0.57
N ASP A 120 -3.77 -12.22 0.20
CA ASP A 120 -4.51 -12.26 -1.05
C ASP A 120 -3.70 -11.61 -2.18
N VAL A 121 -2.91 -12.44 -2.84
CA VAL A 121 -2.09 -12.01 -3.98
C VAL A 121 -2.94 -11.62 -5.18
N GLY A 122 -4.14 -12.18 -5.34
CA GLY A 122 -5.04 -11.84 -6.44
C GLY A 122 -5.45 -10.37 -6.40
N ARG A 123 -5.96 -9.93 -5.24
CA ARG A 123 -6.31 -8.52 -4.99
C ARG A 123 -5.09 -7.60 -5.08
N LEU A 124 -3.95 -8.04 -4.54
CA LEU A 124 -2.70 -7.27 -4.63
C LEU A 124 -2.27 -7.04 -6.09
N MET A 125 -2.38 -8.05 -6.95
CA MET A 125 -2.06 -7.94 -8.38
C MET A 125 -2.97 -6.95 -9.11
N LEU A 126 -4.25 -6.84 -8.72
CA LEU A 126 -5.15 -5.82 -9.28
C LEU A 126 -4.70 -4.40 -8.93
N ILE A 127 -4.21 -4.18 -7.71
CA ILE A 127 -3.66 -2.89 -7.31
C ILE A 127 -2.33 -2.61 -8.01
N TRP A 128 -1.44 -3.59 -8.14
CA TRP A 128 -0.18 -3.42 -8.87
C TRP A 128 -0.39 -3.05 -10.34
N LYS A 129 -1.43 -3.59 -10.99
CA LYS A 129 -1.85 -3.16 -12.34
C LYS A 129 -2.24 -1.69 -12.37
N LYS A 130 -3.00 -1.20 -11.39
CA LYS A 130 -3.36 0.22 -11.29
C LYS A 130 -2.13 1.09 -11.03
N TRP A 131 -1.27 0.69 -10.09
CA TRP A 131 -0.05 1.42 -9.73
C TRP A 131 0.96 1.48 -10.87
N SER A 132 1.06 0.43 -11.71
CA SER A 132 1.89 0.44 -12.92
C SER A 132 1.59 1.64 -13.83
N ILE A 133 0.33 2.08 -13.84
CA ILE A 133 -0.13 3.26 -14.57
C ILE A 133 0.08 4.54 -13.74
N MET A 134 -0.39 4.56 -12.50
CA MET A 134 -0.32 5.76 -11.64
C MET A 134 1.13 6.22 -11.42
N CYS A 135 2.08 5.30 -11.19
CA CYS A 135 3.49 5.61 -10.95
C CYS A 135 4.15 6.37 -12.10
N GLN A 136 3.63 6.29 -13.33
CA GLN A 136 4.16 7.09 -14.43
C GLN A 136 3.95 8.58 -14.19
N SER A 137 2.80 8.95 -13.63
CA SER A 137 2.41 10.35 -13.39
C SER A 137 3.05 10.95 -12.13
N LEU A 138 3.43 10.10 -11.17
CA LEU A 138 3.90 10.52 -9.86
C LEU A 138 5.40 10.82 -9.88
N ASN A 139 5.77 12.00 -9.41
CA ASN A 139 7.17 12.41 -9.29
C ASN A 139 7.90 11.60 -8.20
N GLY A 140 9.16 11.24 -8.45
CA GLY A 140 10.00 10.50 -7.49
C GLY A 140 9.83 8.97 -7.50
N LEU A 141 8.88 8.42 -8.26
CA LEU A 141 8.66 6.97 -8.37
C LEU A 141 9.29 6.36 -9.64
N THR A 142 10.44 6.86 -10.09
CA THR A 142 11.10 6.45 -11.35
C THR A 142 11.38 4.95 -11.45
N HIS A 143 11.86 4.35 -10.36
CA HIS A 143 12.10 2.90 -10.32
C HIS A 143 10.79 2.10 -10.41
N TYR A 144 9.77 2.48 -9.63
CA TYR A 144 8.46 1.80 -9.67
C TYR A 144 7.77 1.99 -11.01
N ALA A 145 7.88 3.16 -11.63
CA ALA A 145 7.38 3.43 -12.98
C ALA A 145 8.02 2.52 -14.04
N THR A 146 9.23 2.00 -13.79
CA THR A 146 9.92 1.11 -14.73
C THR A 146 9.69 -0.36 -14.39
N TYR A 147 9.98 -0.77 -13.15
CA TYR A 147 10.01 -2.17 -12.76
C TYR A 147 8.64 -2.76 -12.47
N LEU A 148 7.70 -1.98 -11.90
CA LEU A 148 6.39 -2.53 -11.54
C LEU A 148 5.58 -2.97 -12.78
N PRO A 149 5.49 -2.20 -13.88
CA PRO A 149 4.84 -2.67 -15.10
C PRO A 149 5.48 -3.95 -15.66
N ARG A 150 6.82 -4.05 -15.63
CA ARG A 150 7.55 -5.25 -16.05
C ARG A 150 7.16 -6.47 -15.20
N THR A 151 7.17 -6.34 -13.89
CA THR A 151 6.76 -7.41 -12.96
C THR A 151 5.31 -7.81 -13.20
N VAL A 152 4.41 -6.85 -13.39
CA VAL A 152 3.00 -7.12 -13.68
C VAL A 152 2.84 -7.88 -15.00
N LEU A 153 3.52 -7.49 -16.07
CA LEU A 153 3.47 -8.18 -17.36
C LEU A 153 4.04 -9.60 -17.26
N LEU A 154 5.19 -9.77 -16.60
CA LEU A 154 5.79 -11.07 -16.32
C LEU A 154 4.80 -12.00 -15.61
N LEU A 155 4.27 -11.54 -14.48
CA LEU A 155 3.39 -12.32 -13.64
C LEU A 155 1.97 -12.42 -14.20
N ASP A 156 1.54 -11.67 -15.20
CA ASP A 156 0.16 -11.72 -15.71
C ASP A 156 0.01 -12.29 -17.11
N ARG A 157 1.01 -12.11 -17.97
CA ARG A 157 0.91 -12.44 -19.39
C ARG A 157 2.03 -13.31 -19.91
N ILE A 158 3.28 -13.06 -19.49
CA ILE A 158 4.45 -13.60 -20.17
C ILE A 158 4.84 -14.98 -19.63
N LEU A 159 4.88 -15.15 -18.31
CA LEU A 159 5.31 -16.43 -17.73
C LEU A 159 4.26 -17.53 -17.92
N PRO A 160 4.69 -18.80 -18.08
CA PRO A 160 3.80 -19.96 -18.08
C PRO A 160 2.90 -20.00 -16.84
N VAL A 161 1.70 -20.57 -16.97
CA VAL A 161 0.67 -20.55 -15.92
C VAL A 161 1.17 -21.16 -14.60
N SER A 162 1.94 -22.25 -14.67
CA SER A 162 2.54 -22.92 -13.51
C SER A 162 3.53 -22.00 -12.79
N MET A 163 4.49 -21.42 -13.52
CA MET A 163 5.51 -20.52 -12.97
C MET A 163 4.88 -19.23 -12.41
N ARG A 164 3.88 -18.70 -13.10
CA ARG A 164 3.08 -17.56 -12.63
C ARG A 164 2.43 -17.85 -11.29
N ARG A 165 1.74 -18.99 -11.17
CA ARG A 165 1.07 -19.38 -9.92
C ARG A 165 2.11 -19.52 -8.82
N TYR A 166 3.21 -20.23 -9.09
CA TYR A 166 4.30 -20.41 -8.13
C TYR A 166 4.84 -19.07 -7.62
N LEU A 167 5.26 -18.17 -8.51
CA LEU A 167 5.84 -16.88 -8.12
C LEU A 167 4.84 -16.00 -7.39
N ARG A 168 3.59 -15.92 -7.85
CA ARG A 168 2.53 -15.16 -7.17
C ARG A 168 2.34 -15.65 -5.74
N HIS A 169 2.20 -16.95 -5.53
CA HIS A 169 2.00 -17.54 -4.19
C HIS A 169 3.24 -17.39 -3.29
N ASN A 170 4.41 -17.05 -3.83
CA ASN A 170 5.65 -16.82 -3.08
C ASN A 170 5.93 -15.34 -2.77
N LEU A 171 5.06 -14.40 -3.21
CA LEU A 171 5.24 -12.97 -2.92
C LEU A 171 5.02 -12.64 -1.44
N LEU A 172 4.07 -13.32 -0.82
CA LEU A 172 3.64 -13.11 0.56
C LEU A 172 3.80 -14.39 1.35
N ILE A 173 4.21 -14.26 2.61
CA ILE A 173 4.32 -15.39 3.54
C ILE A 173 3.69 -15.00 4.88
N SER A 174 3.23 -15.99 5.66
CA SER A 174 2.79 -15.78 7.04
C SER A 174 3.76 -16.48 7.99
N PRO A 175 4.77 -15.77 8.53
CA PRO A 175 5.80 -16.39 9.36
C PRO A 175 5.25 -17.05 10.63
N SER A 176 4.18 -16.48 11.18
CA SER A 176 3.51 -16.99 12.39
C SER A 176 2.34 -17.92 12.10
N GLY A 177 1.95 -18.11 10.84
CA GLY A 177 0.73 -18.83 10.45
C GLY A 177 -0.58 -18.13 10.83
N ARG A 178 -0.54 -17.01 11.57
CA ARG A 178 -1.73 -16.30 12.04
C ARG A 178 -2.50 -15.65 10.89
N PRO A 179 -3.85 -15.73 10.88
CA PRO A 179 -4.68 -14.97 9.95
C PRO A 179 -4.38 -13.46 10.02
N GLY A 180 -4.37 -12.78 8.87
CA GLY A 180 -4.15 -11.33 8.81
C GLY A 180 -2.71 -10.86 9.08
N HIS A 181 -1.74 -11.78 9.16
CA HIS A 181 -0.33 -11.49 9.47
C HIS A 181 0.62 -11.90 8.34
N PHE A 182 0.14 -11.89 7.10
CA PHE A 182 1.01 -12.05 5.95
C PHE A 182 1.88 -10.80 5.76
N VAL A 183 3.11 -11.03 5.31
CA VAL A 183 4.10 -10.01 5.01
C VAL A 183 4.78 -10.33 3.68
N ALA A 184 5.38 -9.31 3.07
CA ALA A 184 6.23 -9.55 1.90
C ALA A 184 7.39 -10.47 2.26
N LYS A 185 7.73 -11.40 1.35
CA LYS A 185 8.87 -12.30 1.55
C LYS A 185 10.18 -11.53 1.79
N ASP A 186 10.39 -10.44 1.06
CA ASP A 186 11.56 -9.56 1.21
C ASP A 186 11.64 -8.94 2.61
N PHE A 187 10.52 -8.42 3.14
CA PHE A 187 10.45 -7.91 4.51
C PHE A 187 10.81 -8.98 5.55
N TRP A 188 10.41 -10.24 5.34
CA TRP A 188 10.82 -11.32 6.22
C TRP A 188 12.31 -11.63 6.12
N LEU A 189 12.90 -11.57 4.92
CA LEU A 189 14.33 -11.70 4.73
C LEU A 189 15.10 -10.58 5.46
N GLU A 190 14.59 -9.34 5.45
CA GLU A 190 15.16 -8.24 6.25
C GLU A 190 15.16 -8.56 7.75
N ILE A 191 14.09 -9.18 8.27
CA ILE A 191 14.03 -9.63 9.67
C ILE A 191 15.08 -10.72 9.92
N GLN A 192 15.26 -11.68 9.01
CA GLN A 192 16.31 -12.70 9.16
C GLN A 192 17.71 -12.07 9.15
N ASN A 193 17.94 -11.11 8.27
CA ASN A 193 19.19 -10.36 8.20
C ASN A 193 19.46 -9.55 9.47
N TYR A 194 18.41 -8.98 10.08
CA TYR A 194 18.53 -8.33 11.39
C TYR A 194 19.00 -9.31 12.47
N TRP A 195 18.40 -10.50 12.56
CA TRP A 195 18.81 -11.51 13.54
C TRP A 195 20.24 -11.99 13.33
N LEU A 196 20.66 -12.17 12.07
CA LEU A 196 22.05 -12.49 11.76
C LEU A 196 23.01 -11.43 12.28
N LYS A 197 22.71 -10.15 12.05
CA LYS A 197 23.48 -9.02 12.59
C LYS A 197 23.45 -8.99 14.12
N PHE A 198 22.31 -9.28 14.74
CA PHE A 198 22.17 -9.33 16.19
C PHE A 198 23.08 -10.39 16.81
N PHE A 199 23.06 -11.62 16.29
CA PHE A 199 23.93 -12.69 16.78
C PHE A 199 25.41 -12.42 16.49
N PHE A 200 25.72 -11.88 15.31
CA PHE A 200 27.08 -11.51 14.94
C PHE A 200 27.68 -10.46 15.89
N ASN A 201 26.94 -9.36 16.13
CA ASN A 201 27.42 -8.26 16.97
C ASN A 201 27.55 -8.63 18.46
N LYS A 202 26.83 -9.65 18.93
CA LYS A 202 26.87 -10.11 20.33
C LYS A 202 27.87 -11.23 20.60
N SER A 203 28.50 -11.78 19.57
CA SER A 203 29.41 -12.94 19.70
C SER A 203 30.89 -12.56 19.88
N GLY A 204 31.20 -11.28 20.12
CA GLY A 204 32.57 -10.80 20.41
C GLY A 204 33.55 -10.86 19.22
N GLN A 205 34.83 -10.58 19.48
CA GLN A 205 35.92 -10.52 18.47
C GLN A 205 36.21 -11.84 17.72
N GLY A 206 35.50 -12.94 18.00
CA GLY A 206 35.74 -14.26 17.42
C GLY A 206 34.78 -14.71 16.30
N THR A 207 33.85 -13.86 15.87
CA THR A 207 32.82 -14.27 14.90
C THR A 207 33.35 -14.13 13.47
N GLN A 208 33.88 -15.22 12.93
CA GLN A 208 34.29 -15.29 11.52
C GLN A 208 33.07 -15.20 10.60
N VAL A 209 33.20 -14.42 9.51
CA VAL A 209 32.13 -14.24 8.51
C VAL A 209 31.75 -15.59 7.89
N GLU A 210 32.71 -16.50 7.73
CA GLU A 210 32.49 -17.86 7.26
C GLU A 210 31.53 -18.64 8.17
N LYS A 211 31.63 -18.48 9.50
CA LYS A 211 30.70 -19.13 10.44
C LYS A 211 29.31 -18.50 10.37
N LEU A 212 29.22 -17.17 10.21
CA LEU A 212 27.94 -16.50 10.00
C LEU A 212 27.24 -17.02 8.74
N ARG A 213 27.99 -17.14 7.64
CA ARG A 213 27.48 -17.62 6.35
C ARG A 213 27.11 -19.11 6.41
N ASN A 214 28.04 -19.96 6.83
CA ASN A 214 27.90 -21.41 6.67
C ASN A 214 27.16 -22.09 7.84
N ILE A 215 27.09 -21.47 9.02
CA ILE A 215 26.49 -22.09 10.21
C ILE A 215 25.25 -21.30 10.65
N TYR A 216 25.40 -20.01 10.95
CA TYR A 216 24.29 -19.23 11.54
C TYR A 216 23.16 -18.93 10.54
N SER A 217 23.48 -18.59 9.29
CA SER A 217 22.45 -18.26 8.28
C SER A 217 21.49 -19.41 8.00
N LEU A 218 22.03 -20.63 7.87
CA LEU A 218 21.25 -21.84 7.64
C LEU A 218 20.37 -22.22 8.84
N ASN A 219 20.84 -21.89 10.05
CA ASN A 219 20.19 -22.27 11.31
C ASN A 219 19.48 -21.10 12.02
N ILE A 220 19.30 -19.96 11.35
CA ILE A 220 18.85 -18.71 11.99
C ILE A 220 17.47 -18.86 12.64
N SER A 221 16.55 -19.59 11.99
CA SER A 221 15.22 -19.90 12.51
C SER A 221 15.28 -20.79 13.76
N MET A 222 16.25 -21.71 13.85
CA MET A 222 16.44 -22.54 15.03
C MET A 222 16.99 -21.71 16.19
N LEU A 223 18.00 -20.88 15.94
CA LEU A 223 18.60 -19.99 16.93
C LEU A 223 17.58 -19.01 17.52
N GLN A 224 16.72 -18.42 16.68
CA GLN A 224 15.62 -17.57 17.12
C GLN A 224 14.67 -18.31 18.07
N ARG A 225 14.26 -19.54 17.71
CA ARG A 225 13.37 -20.36 18.54
C ARG A 225 14.01 -20.71 19.88
N MET A 226 15.28 -21.12 19.88
CA MET A 226 16.02 -21.41 21.12
C MET A 226 16.08 -20.18 22.04
N PHE A 227 16.42 -19.02 21.47
CA PHE A 227 16.48 -17.76 22.23
C PHE A 227 15.11 -17.34 22.78
N HIS A 228 14.04 -17.57 22.03
CA HIS A 228 12.68 -17.34 22.49
C HIS A 228 12.25 -18.31 23.59
N SER A 229 12.59 -19.60 23.49
CA SER A 229 12.33 -20.61 24.54
C SER A 229 13.01 -20.23 25.85
N LEU A 230 14.31 -19.90 25.80
CA LEU A 230 15.07 -19.46 26.96
C LEU A 230 14.44 -18.23 27.64
N LYS A 231 13.99 -17.25 26.84
CA LYS A 231 13.28 -16.08 27.38
C LYS A 231 12.00 -16.48 28.12
N GLN A 232 11.21 -17.40 27.56
CA GLN A 232 9.99 -17.89 28.19
C GLN A 232 10.29 -18.64 29.49
N GLU A 233 11.31 -19.50 29.51
CA GLU A 233 11.76 -20.22 30.71
C GLU A 233 12.25 -19.26 31.80
N CYS A 234 12.87 -18.14 31.43
CA CYS A 234 13.24 -17.06 32.35
C CYS A 234 12.05 -16.18 32.80
N GLY A 235 10.80 -16.56 32.48
CA GLY A 235 9.58 -15.84 32.88
C GLY A 235 9.22 -14.65 32.00
N ALA A 236 9.89 -14.45 30.86
CA ALA A 236 9.53 -13.38 29.93
C ALA A 236 8.37 -13.81 29.01
N ASN A 237 7.26 -13.08 29.06
CA ASN A 237 6.15 -13.29 28.15
C ASN A 237 6.45 -12.67 26.78
N ILE A 238 6.43 -13.49 25.72
CA ILE A 238 6.56 -13.01 24.34
C ILE A 238 5.23 -12.37 23.93
N ILE A 239 5.15 -11.04 24.06
CA ILE A 239 3.99 -10.27 23.61
C ILE A 239 4.20 -9.89 22.14
N HIS A 240 3.46 -10.55 21.24
CA HIS A 240 3.39 -10.12 19.85
C HIS A 240 2.48 -8.88 19.74
N GLN A 241 3.08 -7.70 19.60
CA GLN A 241 2.31 -6.46 19.40
C GLN A 241 1.68 -6.44 18.00
N SER A 242 0.35 -6.52 17.94
CA SER A 242 -0.40 -6.23 16.73
C SER A 242 -0.90 -4.78 16.81
N HIS A 243 -0.28 -3.86 16.06
CA HIS A 243 -0.76 -2.49 15.98
C HIS A 243 -2.02 -2.43 15.11
N LYS A 244 -3.14 -2.05 15.73
CA LYS A 244 -4.39 -1.72 15.02
C LYS A 244 -4.41 -0.22 14.76
N ASN A 245 -4.76 0.15 13.53
CA ASN A 245 -4.78 1.54 13.10
C ASN A 245 -6.14 2.17 13.44
N ASN A 246 -6.37 2.41 14.73
CA ASN A 246 -7.67 2.88 15.21
C ASN A 246 -7.79 4.41 15.10
N ILE A 247 -9.02 4.90 14.89
CA ILE A 247 -9.34 6.33 14.92
C ILE A 247 -10.18 6.61 16.17
N PRO A 248 -9.65 7.35 17.16
CA PRO A 248 -10.43 7.75 18.33
C PRO A 248 -11.63 8.62 17.95
N LEU A 249 -12.72 8.53 18.73
CA LEU A 249 -13.93 9.32 18.54
C LEU A 249 -13.65 10.82 18.43
N LYS A 250 -12.78 11.35 19.31
CA LYS A 250 -12.35 12.75 19.29
C LYS A 250 -11.68 13.15 17.96
N SER A 251 -10.89 12.25 17.36
CA SER A 251 -10.27 12.50 16.06
C SER A 251 -11.32 12.53 14.94
N ILE A 252 -12.34 11.67 14.99
CA ILE A 252 -13.46 11.72 14.05
C ILE A 252 -14.20 13.05 14.19
N GLN A 253 -14.51 13.47 15.42
CA GLN A 253 -15.19 14.74 15.68
C GLN A 253 -14.40 15.94 15.13
N MET A 254 -13.09 16.00 15.40
CA MET A 254 -12.21 17.05 14.87
C MET A 254 -12.12 17.02 13.35
N PHE A 255 -12.04 15.82 12.76
CA PHE A 255 -12.05 15.65 11.30
C PHE A 255 -13.35 16.16 10.69
N THR A 256 -14.51 15.81 11.23
CA THR A 256 -15.80 16.26 10.71
C THR A 256 -15.98 17.77 10.88
N LEU A 257 -15.53 18.36 12.00
CA LEU A 257 -15.54 19.81 12.18
C LEU A 257 -14.72 20.51 11.10
N MET A 258 -13.49 20.02 10.85
CA MET A 258 -12.64 20.51 9.76
C MET A 258 -13.31 20.33 8.40
N ALA A 259 -13.91 19.15 8.15
CA ALA A 259 -14.53 18.80 6.89
C ALA A 259 -15.75 19.66 6.55
N ASN A 260 -16.58 19.97 7.56
CA ASN A 260 -17.71 20.88 7.45
C ASN A 260 -17.25 22.33 7.23
N ASN A 261 -16.25 22.78 7.99
CA ASN A 261 -15.71 24.14 7.88
C ASN A 261 -15.10 24.42 6.50
N ARG A 262 -14.49 23.38 5.88
CA ARG A 262 -13.91 23.47 4.53
C ARG A 262 -14.85 23.03 3.42
N ASP A 263 -16.05 22.58 3.77
CA ASP A 263 -17.06 22.04 2.85
C ASP A 263 -16.46 21.04 1.84
N LEU A 264 -15.80 20.00 2.34
CA LEU A 264 -15.05 19.05 1.50
C LEU A 264 -15.91 18.34 0.44
N LEU A 265 -17.20 18.15 0.73
CA LEU A 265 -18.17 17.50 -0.15
C LEU A 265 -19.01 18.49 -0.96
N ALA A 266 -18.70 19.79 -0.90
CA ALA A 266 -19.39 20.86 -1.63
C ALA A 266 -20.93 20.86 -1.43
N ILE A 267 -21.37 20.59 -0.21
CA ILE A 267 -22.79 20.51 0.17
C ILE A 267 -23.30 21.83 0.77
N PHE A 268 -22.41 22.75 1.15
CA PHE A 268 -22.74 24.04 1.77
C PHE A 268 -22.32 25.24 0.88
N PRO A 269 -22.93 25.43 -0.30
CA PRO A 269 -22.48 26.42 -1.30
C PRO A 269 -22.49 27.86 -0.79
N LYS A 270 -23.31 28.19 0.22
CA LYS A 270 -23.46 29.55 0.77
C LYS A 270 -22.36 29.98 1.75
N LYS A 271 -21.50 29.05 2.22
CA LYS A 271 -20.41 29.35 3.18
C LYS A 271 -19.03 29.49 2.53
N ALA A 272 -18.92 29.27 1.22
CA ALA A 272 -17.64 29.30 0.53
C ALA A 272 -17.13 30.74 0.35
N THR A 273 -16.31 31.23 1.28
CA THR A 273 -15.63 32.53 1.18
C THR A 273 -14.56 32.56 0.09
N HIS A 274 -14.02 31.39 -0.31
CA HIS A 274 -13.00 31.27 -1.36
C HIS A 274 -13.22 30.05 -2.26
N VAL A 275 -13.09 30.26 -3.57
CA VAL A 275 -13.11 29.21 -4.61
C VAL A 275 -11.72 28.59 -4.72
N ILE A 276 -11.61 27.28 -4.60
CA ILE A 276 -10.34 26.58 -4.81
C ILE A 276 -10.20 26.30 -6.31
N LYS A 277 -9.28 27.02 -6.97
CA LYS A 277 -9.06 26.87 -8.42
C LYS A 277 -8.08 25.76 -8.77
N THR A 278 -7.17 25.41 -7.86
CA THR A 278 -6.11 24.43 -8.12
C THR A 278 -6.68 23.01 -8.12
N LYS A 279 -6.76 22.40 -9.30
CA LYS A 279 -7.20 21.01 -9.49
C LYS A 279 -6.04 20.04 -9.34
N VAL A 280 -6.23 19.00 -8.53
CA VAL A 280 -5.32 17.86 -8.45
C VAL A 280 -5.54 17.00 -9.70
N GLY A 281 -4.47 16.76 -10.44
CA GLY A 281 -4.52 15.93 -11.64
C GLY A 281 -4.83 14.47 -11.30
N ASN A 282 -5.68 13.83 -12.09
CA ASN A 282 -5.97 12.40 -11.94
C ASN A 282 -4.72 11.58 -12.32
N THR A 283 -4.10 10.94 -11.32
CA THR A 283 -2.85 10.19 -11.45
C THR A 283 -2.95 9.05 -12.47
N TYR A 284 -4.10 8.37 -12.54
CA TYR A 284 -4.34 7.32 -13.51
C TYR A 284 -4.41 7.85 -14.95
N ILE A 285 -5.19 8.91 -15.18
CA ILE A 285 -5.34 9.53 -16.51
C ILE A 285 -4.02 10.16 -16.98
N LEU A 286 -3.34 10.89 -16.11
CA LEU A 286 -2.03 11.47 -16.39
C LEU A 286 -1.00 10.38 -16.71
N GLY A 287 -1.06 9.25 -15.99
CA GLY A 287 -0.19 8.10 -16.22
C GLY A 287 -0.39 7.51 -17.62
N ILE A 288 -1.64 7.31 -18.04
CA ILE A 288 -1.99 6.87 -19.40
C ILE A 288 -1.47 7.85 -20.44
N LYS A 289 -1.70 9.16 -20.25
CA LYS A 289 -1.24 10.19 -21.19
C LYS A 289 0.28 10.13 -21.37
N LYS A 290 1.02 9.99 -20.27
CA LYS A 290 2.48 9.90 -20.29
C LYS A 290 2.97 8.62 -20.97
N MET A 291 2.37 7.46 -20.68
CA MET A 291 2.70 6.21 -21.39
C MET A 291 2.47 6.32 -22.89
N LYS A 292 1.34 6.89 -23.32
CA LYS A 292 1.04 7.10 -24.74
C LYS A 292 2.10 7.97 -25.41
N MET A 293 2.51 9.05 -24.76
CA MET A 293 3.58 9.92 -25.26
C MET A 293 4.91 9.17 -25.39
N GLN A 294 5.29 8.36 -24.40
CA GLN A 294 6.54 7.57 -24.44
C GLN A 294 6.53 6.51 -25.56
N LEU A 295 5.38 5.88 -25.80
CA LEU A 295 5.22 4.90 -26.88
C LEU A 295 5.37 5.54 -28.26
N VAL A 296 4.76 6.72 -28.46
CA VAL A 296 4.85 7.49 -29.71
C VAL A 296 6.25 8.06 -29.92
N ALA A 297 6.90 8.53 -28.86
CA ALA A 297 8.24 9.11 -28.93
C ALA A 297 9.37 8.08 -29.17
N HIS A 298 9.03 6.80 -29.41
CA HIS A 298 10.01 5.70 -29.54
C HIS A 298 11.04 5.69 -28.39
N ASP A 299 10.61 6.00 -27.16
CA ASP A 299 11.51 6.04 -26.00
C ASP A 299 12.19 4.68 -25.82
N ALA A 300 13.47 4.61 -26.21
CA ALA A 300 14.26 3.40 -26.22
C ALA A 300 14.34 2.78 -24.82
N LYS A 301 14.31 3.60 -23.76
CA LYS A 301 14.38 3.12 -22.38
C LYS A 301 13.08 2.47 -21.93
N PHE A 302 11.93 3.00 -22.32
CA PHE A 302 10.63 2.39 -22.02
C PHE A 302 10.46 1.07 -22.80
N LYS A 303 10.84 1.08 -24.10
CA LYS A 303 10.83 -0.12 -24.94
C LYS A 303 11.81 -1.19 -24.45
N GLN A 304 13.05 -0.85 -24.14
CA GLN A 304 14.06 -1.82 -23.67
C GLN A 304 13.66 -2.49 -22.34
N ASN A 305 13.02 -1.75 -21.43
CA ASN A 305 12.57 -2.29 -20.15
C ASN A 305 11.32 -3.19 -20.24
N ILE A 306 10.50 -3.07 -21.31
CA ILE A 306 9.29 -3.85 -21.51
C ILE A 306 9.47 -4.96 -22.57
N MET A 307 10.18 -4.67 -23.66
CA MET A 307 10.39 -5.57 -24.82
C MET A 307 11.55 -6.54 -24.65
N SER A 308 12.49 -6.32 -23.73
CA SER A 308 13.50 -7.35 -23.37
C SER A 308 12.90 -8.62 -22.72
N LEU A 309 11.57 -8.69 -22.62
CA LEU A 309 10.81 -9.82 -22.13
C LEU A 309 10.29 -10.73 -23.25
N SER A 310 10.39 -10.34 -24.53
CA SER A 310 10.09 -11.26 -25.64
C SER A 310 11.26 -12.22 -25.79
N THR A 311 11.11 -13.40 -25.17
CA THR A 311 11.65 -14.69 -25.61
C THR A 311 12.94 -14.62 -26.43
N GLY A 312 14.07 -14.85 -25.76
CA GLY A 312 15.16 -15.53 -26.44
C GLY A 312 14.61 -16.83 -27.01
N ASN A 313 14.93 -17.11 -28.27
CA ASN A 313 14.74 -18.42 -28.87
C ASN A 313 15.29 -19.46 -27.89
N MET A 314 14.42 -20.29 -27.32
CA MET A 314 14.87 -21.57 -26.80
C MET A 314 15.20 -22.39 -28.04
N GLU A 315 16.48 -22.39 -28.42
CA GLU A 315 17.01 -23.43 -29.29
C GLU A 315 16.76 -24.78 -28.60
N PRO A 316 16.38 -25.81 -29.36
CA PRO A 316 16.10 -27.13 -28.80
C PRO A 316 17.36 -27.67 -28.11
N GLU A 317 17.15 -28.27 -26.94
CA GLU A 317 18.15 -28.97 -26.15
C GLU A 317 19.00 -29.87 -27.06
N GLY A 318 20.27 -29.50 -27.21
CA GLY A 318 21.29 -30.35 -27.81
C GLY A 318 21.75 -31.36 -26.76
N GLU A 319 21.74 -32.62 -27.19
CA GLU A 319 22.02 -33.83 -26.43
C GLU A 319 23.35 -33.79 -25.67
N ASP A 320 23.36 -34.55 -24.57
CA ASP A 320 24.48 -34.85 -23.70
C ASP A 320 25.76 -35.24 -24.47
N GLU A 321 26.91 -34.68 -24.08
CA GLU A 321 28.19 -35.40 -24.10
C GLU A 321 29.23 -34.68 -23.21
N GLU A 322 30.11 -35.49 -22.61
CA GLU A 322 31.29 -35.15 -21.78
C GLU A 322 31.12 -35.07 -20.25
N ASP A 323 30.68 -36.20 -19.68
CA ASP A 323 31.45 -36.84 -18.60
C ASP A 323 32.85 -37.22 -19.13
N ALA A 324 33.87 -36.38 -18.94
CA ALA A 324 35.28 -36.79 -18.89
C ALA A 324 36.19 -35.61 -18.50
N HIS A 325 36.52 -35.49 -17.21
CA HIS A 325 37.85 -35.17 -16.66
C HIS A 325 37.72 -34.56 -15.25
N MET A 326 37.50 -35.44 -14.28
CA MET A 326 37.95 -35.21 -12.90
C MET A 326 39.08 -36.20 -12.62
N SER A 327 40.27 -35.85 -13.08
CA SER A 327 41.54 -36.39 -12.61
C SER A 327 42.52 -35.24 -12.51
N GLU A 328 43.13 -35.11 -11.32
CA GLU A 328 44.27 -34.24 -10.98
C GLU A 328 43.95 -32.80 -10.51
N ILE A 329 43.72 -32.64 -9.21
CA ILE A 329 44.64 -32.09 -8.17
C ILE A 329 43.85 -31.83 -6.88
#